data_AF-A0A359F204-F1
#
_entry.id   AF-A0A359F204-F1
#
_cell.length_a   1.000
_cell.length_b   1.000
_cell.length_c   1.000
_cell.angle_alpha   90.00
_cell.angle_beta   90.00
_cell.angle_gamma   90.00
#
_symmetry.space_group_name_H-M   'P 1'
#
loop_
_entity.id
_entity.type
_entity.pdbx_description
1 polymer ?
#
loop_
_entity_poly.entity_id
_entity_poly.type
_entity_poly.pdbx_seq_one_letter_code
_entity_poly.pdbx_strand_id
1 'polypeptide(L)'
;LVLRVGWELIPIGLAAVAAGYFYTGGPKPYGYLGLGEMFVFVFFGLVATIGSAYVQTGEIGWLATVCGVAAGSLATAILVTNNLRDIPGDTVAGKRTLAVKLGDQKTRLLYVALLVVPILLLPIIAGLGARPLGTLAFLAVMVSTKPIQRVLEGASGLALIPVLQQTAKTQLVYGCLLSFGMVVSTYI
;
A
#
# COMPACT_ATOMS: atom_id res chain seq x y z
N LEU A 1 23.77 9.35 -3.43
CA LEU A 1 22.57 9.84 -2.69
C LEU A 1 22.96 10.54 -1.41
N VAL A 2 23.56 9.86 -0.43
CA VAL A 2 24.01 10.49 0.84
C VAL A 2 24.87 11.75 0.61
N LEU A 3 25.91 11.66 -0.22
CA LEU A 3 26.79 12.78 -0.54
C LEU A 3 26.11 13.95 -1.29
N ARG A 4 24.90 13.74 -1.83
CA ARG A 4 24.18 14.68 -2.70
C ARG A 4 22.92 15.28 -2.06
N VAL A 5 22.27 14.53 -1.17
CA VAL A 5 20.98 14.92 -0.55
C VAL A 5 21.16 15.19 0.94
N GLY A 6 21.78 14.26 1.68
CA GLY A 6 21.88 14.37 3.12
C GLY A 6 22.22 13.04 3.81
N TRP A 7 22.74 13.13 5.02
CA TRP A 7 23.14 11.98 5.84
C TRP A 7 21.94 11.26 6.45
N GLU A 8 20.78 11.92 6.52
CA GLU A 8 19.50 11.43 7.03
C GLU A 8 19.01 10.17 6.29
N LEU A 9 19.47 9.96 5.05
CA LEU A 9 19.18 8.76 4.27
C LEU A 9 19.83 7.50 4.86
N ILE A 10 20.93 7.63 5.61
CA ILE A 10 21.61 6.50 6.26
C ILE A 10 20.72 5.85 7.32
N PRO A 11 20.25 6.57 8.37
CA PRO A 11 19.39 5.96 9.38
C PRO A 11 18.07 5.45 8.80
N ILE A 12 17.49 6.13 7.80
CA ILE A 12 16.27 5.67 7.11
C ILE A 12 16.52 4.35 6.38
N GLY A 13 17.61 4.24 5.63
CA GLY A 13 17.98 3.01 4.92
C GLY A 13 18.26 1.86 5.87
N LEU A 14 18.99 2.11 6.96
CA LEU A 14 19.24 1.10 8.01
C LEU A 14 17.93 0.65 8.67
N ALA A 15 17.02 1.58 8.98
CA ALA A 15 15.71 1.25 9.53
C ALA A 15 14.89 0.40 8.56
N ALA A 16 14.92 0.68 7.26
CA ALA A 16 14.23 -0.11 6.25
C ALA A 16 14.78 -1.54 6.14
N VAL A 17 16.12 -1.70 6.17
CA VAL A 17 16.77 -3.02 6.18
C VAL A 17 16.44 -3.79 7.45
N ALA A 18 16.56 -3.15 8.61
CA ALA A 18 16.24 -3.77 9.90
C ALA A 18 14.77 -4.21 9.95
N ALA A 19 13.86 -3.36 9.50
CA ALA A 19 12.44 -3.69 9.43
C ALA A 19 12.20 -4.88 8.47
N GLY A 20 12.77 -4.86 7.27
CA GLY A 20 12.71 -6.01 6.35
C GLY A 20 13.22 -7.32 6.97
N TYR A 21 14.33 -7.27 7.72
CA TYR A 21 14.87 -8.44 8.42
C TYR A 21 13.95 -8.94 9.53
N PHE A 22 13.49 -8.07 10.43
CA PHE A 22 12.63 -8.45 11.56
C PHE A 22 11.17 -8.75 11.17
N TYR A 23 10.79 -8.51 9.91
CA TYR A 23 9.48 -8.87 9.38
C TYR A 23 9.26 -10.39 9.37
N THR A 24 10.26 -11.16 8.92
CA THR A 24 10.25 -12.64 8.89
C THR A 24 11.34 -13.29 9.73
N GLY A 25 12.43 -12.58 10.02
CA GLY A 25 13.60 -13.08 10.73
C GLY A 25 13.60 -12.75 12.23
N GLY A 26 14.47 -13.48 12.96
CA GLY A 26 14.63 -13.34 14.40
C GLY A 26 13.64 -14.17 15.23
N PRO A 27 13.76 -14.13 16.58
CA PRO A 27 13.00 -15.02 17.47
C PRO A 27 11.51 -14.67 17.58
N LYS A 28 11.12 -13.43 17.24
CA LYS A 28 9.72 -12.96 17.26
C LYS A 28 9.45 -12.04 16.06
N PRO A 29 9.29 -12.60 14.85
CA PRO A 29 9.03 -11.79 13.65
C PRO A 29 7.72 -11.01 13.81
N TYR A 30 7.77 -9.69 13.67
CA TYR A 30 6.59 -8.87 13.95
C TYR A 30 5.49 -9.02 12.90
N GLY A 31 5.82 -9.57 11.72
CA GLY A 31 4.82 -9.97 10.72
C GLY A 31 3.80 -10.95 11.30
N TYR A 32 4.23 -11.83 12.21
CA TYR A 32 3.37 -12.79 12.91
C TYR A 32 2.67 -12.22 14.15
N LEU A 33 2.97 -10.96 14.50
CA LEU A 33 2.35 -10.23 15.61
C LEU A 33 1.23 -9.29 15.14
N GLY A 34 0.90 -9.31 13.84
CA GLY A 34 -0.15 -8.48 13.24
C GLY A 34 0.29 -7.03 13.00
N LEU A 35 1.59 -6.81 12.88
CA LEU A 35 2.18 -5.51 12.51
C LEU A 35 2.59 -5.46 11.03
N GLY A 36 2.32 -6.51 10.26
CA GLY A 36 2.74 -6.61 8.87
C GLY A 36 2.10 -5.56 7.97
N GLU A 37 0.79 -5.32 8.13
CA GLU A 37 0.04 -4.32 7.38
C GLU A 37 0.55 -2.91 7.65
N MET A 38 0.81 -2.58 8.92
CA MET A 38 1.40 -1.29 9.30
C MET A 38 2.80 -1.12 8.71
N PHE A 39 3.63 -2.17 8.75
CA PHE A 39 4.95 -2.16 8.13
C PHE A 39 4.88 -1.91 6.63
N VAL A 40 4.02 -2.63 5.90
CA VAL A 40 3.85 -2.42 4.45
C VAL A 40 3.36 -1.01 4.17
N PHE A 41 2.36 -0.52 4.90
CA PHE A 41 1.86 0.84 4.74
C PHE A 41 2.95 1.90 4.92
N VAL A 42 3.74 1.79 6.00
CA VAL A 42 4.79 2.77 6.32
C VAL A 42 5.95 2.67 5.33
N PHE A 43 6.53 1.49 5.12
CA PHE A 43 7.77 1.39 4.36
C PHE A 43 7.55 1.37 2.85
N PHE A 44 6.55 0.63 2.37
CA PHE A 44 6.26 0.53 0.93
C PHE A 44 5.34 1.65 0.44
N GLY A 45 4.58 2.28 1.34
CA GLY A 45 3.78 3.47 1.03
C GLY A 45 4.54 4.76 1.30
N LEU A 46 4.61 5.14 2.58
CA LEU A 46 5.11 6.45 3.01
C LEU A 46 6.59 6.63 2.74
N VAL A 47 7.46 5.78 3.28
CA VAL A 47 8.92 5.91 3.17
C VAL A 47 9.35 5.82 1.71
N ALA A 48 8.85 4.85 0.95
CA ALA A 48 9.19 4.72 -0.47
C ALA A 48 8.77 5.96 -1.28
N THR A 49 7.53 6.46 -1.10
CA THR A 49 7.01 7.57 -1.92
C THR A 49 7.60 8.91 -1.48
N ILE A 50 7.56 9.22 -0.19
CA ILE A 50 8.10 10.46 0.37
C ILE A 50 9.62 10.51 0.18
N GLY A 51 10.33 9.41 0.44
CA GLY A 51 11.78 9.34 0.25
C GLY A 51 12.18 9.56 -1.21
N SER A 52 11.44 8.99 -2.16
CA SER A 52 11.69 9.20 -3.59
C SER A 52 11.48 10.65 -4.02
N ALA A 53 10.48 11.33 -3.45
CA ALA A 53 10.25 12.76 -3.69
C ALA A 53 11.34 13.61 -3.01
N TYR A 54 11.63 13.35 -1.74
CA TYR A 54 12.62 14.07 -0.94
C TYR A 54 14.01 14.06 -1.57
N VAL A 55 14.44 12.93 -2.14
CA VAL A 55 15.72 12.84 -2.86
C VAL A 55 15.81 13.78 -4.06
N GLN A 56 14.68 14.16 -4.66
CA GLN A 56 14.62 15.05 -5.82
C GLN A 56 14.39 16.51 -5.41
N THR A 57 13.57 16.75 -4.40
CA THR A 57 13.12 18.10 -4.02
C THR A 57 13.87 18.68 -2.83
N GLY A 58 14.54 17.85 -2.02
CA GLY A 58 15.17 18.26 -0.76
C GLY A 58 14.18 18.52 0.40
N GLU A 59 12.88 18.34 0.18
CA GLU A 59 11.83 18.69 1.16
C GLU A 59 10.74 17.62 1.26
N ILE A 60 10.18 17.44 2.46
CA ILE A 60 9.02 16.56 2.68
C ILE A 60 7.75 17.36 2.36
N GLY A 61 7.21 17.14 1.17
CA GLY A 61 5.98 17.78 0.72
C GLY A 61 4.71 17.03 1.13
N TRP A 62 3.67 17.77 1.52
CA TRP A 62 2.36 17.20 1.87
C TRP A 62 1.77 16.34 0.72
N LEU A 63 2.00 16.75 -0.53
CA LEU A 63 1.50 16.04 -1.71
C LEU A 63 2.13 14.65 -1.83
N ALA A 64 3.44 14.53 -1.57
CA ALA A 64 4.13 13.25 -1.54
C ALA A 64 3.62 12.35 -0.40
N THR A 65 3.28 12.94 0.75
CA THR A 65 2.67 12.22 1.87
C THR A 65 1.30 11.65 1.49
N VAL A 66 0.42 12.44 0.87
CA VAL A 66 -0.91 11.97 0.44
C VAL A 66 -0.79 10.87 -0.63
N CYS A 67 0.10 11.04 -1.61
CA CYS A 67 0.41 9.99 -2.58
C CYS A 67 0.98 8.72 -1.91
N GLY A 68 1.81 8.88 -0.89
CA GLY A 68 2.35 7.77 -0.10
C GLY A 68 1.28 7.01 0.69
N VAL A 69 0.27 7.71 1.23
CA VAL A 69 -0.91 7.07 1.84
C VAL A 69 -1.67 6.25 0.81
N ALA A 70 -1.93 6.81 -0.37
CA ALA A 70 -2.62 6.09 -1.45
C ALA A 70 -1.84 4.83 -1.89
N ALA A 71 -0.55 4.96 -2.14
CA ALA A 71 0.32 3.83 -2.51
C ALA A 71 0.41 2.78 -1.39
N GLY A 72 0.56 3.23 -0.14
CA GLY A 72 0.61 2.37 1.04
C GLY A 72 -0.68 1.60 1.25
N SER A 73 -1.84 2.23 1.05
CA SER A 73 -3.14 1.54 1.15
C SER A 73 -3.26 0.42 0.13
N LEU A 74 -2.88 0.65 -1.13
CA LEU A 74 -2.90 -0.38 -2.18
C LEU A 74 -1.92 -1.53 -1.89
N ALA A 75 -0.69 -1.21 -1.46
CA ALA A 75 0.30 -2.22 -1.10
C ALA A 75 -0.16 -3.07 0.10
N THR A 76 -0.79 -2.42 1.08
CA THR A 76 -1.36 -3.09 2.24
C THR A 76 -2.55 -3.97 1.84
N ALA A 77 -3.38 -3.55 0.87
CA ALA A 77 -4.49 -4.37 0.38
C ALA A 77 -3.99 -5.71 -0.21
N ILE A 78 -2.86 -5.70 -0.92
CA ILE A 78 -2.23 -6.93 -1.45
C ILE A 78 -1.86 -7.87 -0.29
N LEU A 79 -1.21 -7.35 0.77
CA LEU A 79 -0.86 -8.15 1.93
C LEU A 79 -2.11 -8.66 2.67
N VAL A 80 -3.13 -7.83 2.84
CA VAL A 80 -4.39 -8.21 3.49
C VAL A 80 -5.09 -9.33 2.73
N THR A 81 -5.07 -9.34 1.39
CA THR A 81 -5.60 -10.48 0.62
C THR A 81 -4.84 -11.78 0.91
N ASN A 82 -3.51 -11.70 1.04
CA ASN A 82 -2.67 -12.84 1.39
C ASN A 82 -3.01 -13.36 2.80
N ASN A 83 -3.08 -12.45 3.77
CA ASN A 83 -3.38 -12.80 5.16
C ASN A 83 -4.82 -13.29 5.34
N LEU A 84 -5.78 -12.78 4.56
CA LEU A 84 -7.17 -13.29 4.51
C LEU A 84 -7.21 -14.75 4.05
N ARG A 85 -6.45 -15.10 3.01
CA ARG A 85 -6.34 -16.48 2.52
C ARG A 85 -5.81 -17.41 3.60
N ASP A 86 -4.81 -16.93 4.33
CA ASP A 86 -4.02 -17.76 5.22
C ASP A 86 -4.59 -17.83 6.65
N ILE A 87 -5.73 -17.17 6.96
CA ILE A 87 -6.37 -17.20 8.29
C ILE A 87 -6.48 -18.62 8.86
N PRO A 88 -7.00 -19.64 8.14
CA PRO A 88 -7.14 -20.98 8.72
C PRO A 88 -5.79 -21.59 9.10
N GLY A 89 -4.80 -21.49 8.21
CA GLY A 89 -3.46 -22.04 8.43
C GLY A 89 -2.68 -21.30 9.50
N ASP A 90 -2.74 -19.97 9.50
CA ASP A 90 -2.08 -19.12 10.49
C ASP A 90 -2.66 -19.31 11.89
N THR A 91 -3.97 -19.56 12.00
CA THR A 91 -4.63 -19.89 13.27
C THR A 91 -4.10 -21.20 13.84
N VAL A 92 -4.02 -22.26 13.03
CA VAL A 92 -3.48 -23.57 13.45
C VAL A 92 -1.99 -23.47 13.81
N ALA A 93 -1.23 -22.67 13.06
CA ALA A 93 0.19 -22.42 13.33
C ALA A 93 0.45 -21.48 14.52
N GLY A 94 -0.59 -20.99 15.22
CA GLY A 94 -0.45 -20.10 16.37
C GLY A 94 0.04 -18.69 16.04
N LYS A 95 0.04 -18.30 14.76
CA LYS A 95 0.40 -16.94 14.34
C LYS A 95 -0.73 -15.97 14.68
N ARG A 96 -0.36 -14.73 15.02
CA ARG A 96 -1.31 -13.67 15.42
C ARG A 96 -1.27 -12.51 14.42
N THR A 97 -1.37 -12.82 13.13
CA THR A 97 -1.49 -11.81 12.06
C THR A 97 -2.71 -10.92 12.28
N LEU A 98 -2.76 -9.75 11.64
CA LEU A 98 -3.89 -8.84 11.80
C LEU A 98 -5.19 -9.49 11.32
N ALA A 99 -5.12 -10.26 10.23
CA ALA A 99 -6.27 -11.00 9.72
C ALA A 99 -6.81 -12.04 10.72
N VAL A 100 -5.94 -12.78 11.41
CA VAL A 100 -6.34 -13.70 12.48
C VAL A 100 -6.97 -12.95 13.65
N LYS A 101 -6.39 -11.80 14.06
CA LYS A 101 -6.92 -10.98 15.16
C LYS A 101 -8.28 -10.34 14.84
N LEU A 102 -8.47 -9.89 13.60
CA LEU A 102 -9.70 -9.25 13.15
C LEU A 102 -10.80 -10.26 12.81
N GLY A 103 -10.42 -11.45 12.34
CA GLY A 103 -11.30 -12.45 11.75
C GLY A 103 -11.63 -12.15 10.28
N ASP A 104 -12.21 -13.14 9.61
CA ASP A 104 -12.46 -13.13 8.16
C ASP A 104 -13.27 -11.89 7.72
N GLN A 105 -14.45 -11.66 8.29
CA GLN A 105 -15.36 -10.60 7.87
C GLN A 105 -14.74 -9.19 7.99
N LYS A 106 -14.09 -8.89 9.12
CA LYS A 106 -13.44 -7.58 9.33
C LYS A 106 -12.23 -7.39 8.44
N THR A 107 -11.52 -8.48 8.12
CA THR A 107 -10.38 -8.46 7.18
C THR A 107 -10.85 -8.13 5.76
N ARG A 108 -12.01 -8.66 5.33
CA ARG A 108 -12.63 -8.30 4.05
C ARG A 108 -13.03 -6.82 4.00
N LEU A 109 -13.59 -6.29 5.09
CA LEU A 109 -13.93 -4.86 5.16
C LEU A 109 -12.68 -3.98 5.11
N LEU A 110 -11.62 -4.36 5.83
CA LEU A 110 -10.32 -3.68 5.77
C LEU A 110 -9.76 -3.66 4.35
N TYR A 111 -9.80 -4.79 3.65
CA TYR A 111 -9.38 -4.89 2.26
C TYR A 111 -10.11 -3.89 1.35
N VAL A 112 -11.44 -3.81 1.46
CA VAL A 112 -12.23 -2.86 0.66
C VAL A 112 -11.91 -1.41 1.05
N ALA A 113 -11.79 -1.11 2.34
CA ALA A 113 -11.43 0.23 2.80
C ALA A 113 -10.08 0.68 2.23
N LEU A 114 -9.08 -0.20 2.21
CA LEU A 114 -7.76 0.07 1.65
C LEU A 114 -7.79 0.33 0.13
N LEU A 115 -8.74 -0.24 -0.61
CA LEU A 115 -8.93 0.08 -2.04
C LEU A 115 -9.70 1.38 -2.28
N VAL A 116 -10.54 1.79 -1.34
CA VAL A 116 -11.35 3.02 -1.44
C VAL A 116 -10.53 4.26 -1.07
N VAL A 117 -9.64 4.17 -0.07
CA VAL A 117 -8.80 5.31 0.38
C VAL A 117 -8.08 6.03 -0.78
N PRO A 118 -7.35 5.36 -1.69
CA PRO A 118 -6.65 6.02 -2.81
C PRO A 118 -7.59 6.83 -3.71
N ILE A 119 -8.84 6.39 -3.86
CA ILE A 119 -9.85 7.07 -4.68
C ILE A 119 -10.36 8.32 -3.97
N LEU A 120 -10.62 8.22 -2.66
CA LEU A 120 -11.03 9.37 -1.84
C LEU A 120 -9.95 10.44 -1.73
N LEU A 121 -8.67 10.08 -1.90
CA LEU A 121 -7.57 11.03 -1.91
C LEU A 121 -7.38 11.76 -3.25
N LEU A 122 -7.97 11.29 -4.36
CA LEU A 122 -7.79 11.92 -5.67
C LEU A 122 -8.28 13.39 -5.73
N PRO A 123 -9.43 13.79 -5.15
CA PRO A 123 -9.83 15.19 -5.11
C PRO A 123 -8.83 16.08 -4.37
N ILE A 124 -8.20 15.56 -3.31
CA ILE A 124 -7.17 16.27 -2.54
C ILE A 124 -5.91 16.45 -3.40
N ILE A 125 -5.45 15.37 -4.04
CA ILE A 125 -4.26 15.39 -4.90
C ILE A 125 -4.49 16.31 -6.11
N ALA A 126 -5.61 16.16 -6.80
CA ALA A 126 -5.88 16.87 -8.04
C ALA A 126 -6.30 18.33 -7.82
N GLY A 127 -7.13 18.58 -6.81
CA GLY A 127 -7.62 19.91 -6.47
C GLY A 127 -6.57 20.73 -5.74
N LEU A 128 -6.23 20.34 -4.50
CA LEU A 128 -5.30 21.11 -3.67
C LEU A 128 -3.85 21.03 -4.16
N GLY A 129 -3.48 19.95 -4.86
CA GLY A 129 -2.16 19.82 -5.45
C GLY A 129 -1.98 20.57 -6.77
N ALA A 130 -3.06 21.17 -7.32
CA ALA A 130 -3.10 21.74 -8.66
C ALA A 130 -2.64 20.75 -9.75
N ARG A 131 -3.06 19.48 -9.61
CA ARG A 131 -2.72 18.38 -10.54
C ARG A 131 -3.98 17.79 -11.15
N PRO A 132 -4.75 18.54 -11.97
CA PRO A 132 -6.08 18.14 -12.41
C PRO A 132 -6.09 16.79 -13.13
N LEU A 133 -5.04 16.47 -13.89
CA LEU A 133 -4.93 15.19 -14.60
C LEU A 133 -4.59 14.01 -13.69
N GLY A 134 -4.24 14.24 -12.41
CA GLY A 134 -4.14 13.19 -11.41
C GLY A 134 -5.46 12.42 -11.22
N THR A 135 -6.60 13.04 -11.56
CA THR A 135 -7.91 12.38 -11.58
C THR A 135 -8.00 11.19 -12.54
N LEU A 136 -7.11 11.08 -13.54
CA LEU A 136 -7.04 9.91 -14.42
C LEU A 136 -6.85 8.60 -13.65
N ALA A 137 -6.20 8.64 -12.48
CA ALA A 137 -6.04 7.48 -11.61
C ALA A 137 -7.37 6.91 -11.09
N PHE A 138 -8.48 7.65 -11.18
CA PHE A 138 -9.84 7.15 -10.93
C PHE A 138 -10.20 5.97 -11.84
N LEU A 139 -9.64 5.90 -13.05
CA LEU A 139 -9.84 4.78 -13.97
C LEU A 139 -9.34 3.44 -13.41
N ALA A 140 -8.49 3.44 -12.38
CA ALA A 140 -8.10 2.23 -11.66
C ALA A 140 -9.29 1.51 -10.99
N VAL A 141 -10.40 2.21 -10.72
CA VAL A 141 -11.66 1.62 -10.23
C VAL A 141 -12.15 0.51 -11.15
N MET A 142 -11.99 0.66 -12.47
CA MET A 142 -12.41 -0.36 -13.43
C MET A 142 -11.70 -1.70 -13.18
N VAL A 143 -10.44 -1.66 -12.75
CA VAL A 143 -9.62 -2.85 -12.48
C VAL A 143 -9.86 -3.39 -11.06
N SER A 144 -10.20 -2.53 -10.10
CA SER A 144 -10.42 -2.92 -8.69
C SER A 144 -11.80 -3.52 -8.41
N THR A 145 -12.78 -3.32 -9.30
CA THR A 145 -14.15 -3.87 -9.15
C THR A 145 -14.17 -5.39 -8.99
N LYS A 146 -13.51 -6.13 -9.89
CA LYS A 146 -13.45 -7.60 -9.89
C LYS A 146 -12.87 -8.21 -8.60
N PRO A 147 -11.71 -7.76 -8.09
CA PRO A 147 -11.19 -8.32 -6.86
C PRO A 147 -12.02 -7.91 -5.63
N ILE A 148 -12.65 -6.72 -5.61
CA ILE A 148 -13.61 -6.34 -4.56
C ILE A 148 -14.81 -7.29 -4.54
N GLN A 149 -15.44 -7.51 -5.70
CA GLN A 149 -16.59 -8.41 -5.82
C GLN A 149 -16.25 -9.81 -5.31
N ARG A 150 -15.15 -10.40 -5.76
CA ARG A 150 -14.71 -11.73 -5.30
C ARG A 150 -14.53 -11.81 -3.79
N VAL A 151 -13.94 -10.77 -3.18
CA VAL A 151 -13.74 -10.74 -1.72
C VAL A 151 -15.08 -10.62 -1.00
N LEU A 152 -16.00 -9.78 -1.48
CA LEU A 152 -17.33 -9.61 -0.86
C LEU A 152 -18.24 -10.82 -1.06
N GLU A 153 -18.09 -11.56 -2.17
CA GLU A 153 -18.79 -12.82 -2.46
C GLU A 153 -18.25 -14.01 -1.66
N GLY A 154 -17.23 -13.81 -0.82
CA GLY A 154 -16.74 -14.84 0.09
C GLY A 154 -15.62 -15.73 -0.46
N ALA A 155 -14.85 -15.27 -1.47
CA ALA A 155 -13.68 -16.01 -1.96
C ALA A 155 -12.74 -16.41 -0.80
N SER A 156 -12.27 -17.65 -0.83
CA SER A 156 -11.43 -18.25 0.21
C SER A 156 -10.37 -19.19 -0.40
N GLY A 157 -9.32 -19.49 0.36
CA GLY A 157 -8.24 -20.37 -0.09
C GLY A 157 -7.65 -19.96 -1.45
N LEU A 158 -7.49 -20.93 -2.36
CA LEU A 158 -6.89 -20.68 -3.68
C LEU A 158 -7.68 -19.67 -4.53
N ALA A 159 -8.98 -19.46 -4.27
CA ALA A 159 -9.79 -18.47 -4.98
C ALA A 159 -9.36 -17.01 -4.70
N LEU A 160 -8.53 -16.78 -3.67
CA LEU A 160 -7.94 -15.47 -3.38
C LEU A 160 -6.62 -15.20 -4.14
N ILE A 161 -6.04 -16.20 -4.82
CA ILE A 161 -4.83 -15.99 -5.65
C ILE A 161 -5.11 -15.02 -6.82
N PRO A 162 -6.20 -15.18 -7.60
CA PRO A 162 -6.56 -14.20 -8.62
C PRO A 162 -6.86 -12.81 -8.05
N VAL A 163 -7.40 -12.74 -6.83
CA VAL A 163 -7.66 -11.46 -6.15
C VAL A 163 -6.33 -10.74 -5.92
N LEU A 164 -5.33 -11.41 -5.35
CA LEU A 164 -4.00 -10.85 -5.10
C LEU A 164 -3.35 -10.29 -6.37
N GLN A 165 -3.41 -11.04 -7.48
CA GLN A 165 -2.90 -10.60 -8.78
C GLN A 165 -3.64 -9.36 -9.30
N GLN A 166 -4.97 -9.34 -9.15
CA GLN A 166 -5.80 -8.22 -9.58
C GLN A 166 -5.57 -6.97 -8.72
N THR A 167 -5.41 -7.11 -7.41
CA THR A 167 -5.06 -6.01 -6.51
C THR A 167 -3.69 -5.43 -6.86
N ALA A 168 -2.70 -6.26 -7.17
CA ALA A 168 -1.40 -5.81 -7.66
C ALA A 168 -1.51 -5.06 -8.99
N LYS A 169 -2.37 -5.55 -9.92
CA LYS A 169 -2.66 -4.85 -11.17
C LYS A 169 -3.35 -3.50 -10.91
N THR A 170 -4.29 -3.42 -9.97
CA THR A 170 -4.91 -2.15 -9.55
C THR A 170 -3.86 -1.17 -9.05
N GLN A 171 -2.92 -1.61 -8.21
CA GLN A 171 -1.82 -0.76 -7.73
C GLN A 171 -0.97 -0.22 -8.88
N LEU A 172 -0.60 -1.08 -9.82
CA LEU A 172 0.21 -0.69 -10.98
C LEU A 172 -0.53 0.34 -11.84
N VAL A 173 -1.79 0.06 -12.21
CA VAL A 173 -2.61 0.94 -13.03
C VAL A 173 -2.84 2.29 -12.35
N TYR A 174 -3.20 2.29 -11.06
CA TYR A 174 -3.35 3.52 -10.28
C TYR A 174 -2.06 4.33 -10.25
N GLY A 175 -0.93 3.69 -9.92
CA GLY A 175 0.38 4.34 -9.85
C GLY A 175 0.80 4.95 -11.19
N CYS A 176 0.70 4.20 -12.29
CA CYS A 176 1.05 4.70 -13.62
C CYS A 176 0.17 5.89 -14.04
N LEU A 177 -1.15 5.79 -13.86
CA LEU A 177 -2.08 6.87 -14.21
C LEU A 177 -1.86 8.11 -13.35
N LEU A 178 -1.64 7.92 -12.05
CA LEU A 178 -1.37 9.02 -11.13
C LEU A 178 -0.07 9.72 -11.49
N SER A 179 1.03 8.97 -11.64
CA SER A 179 2.32 9.53 -12.04
C SER A 179 2.25 10.26 -13.38
N PHE A 180 1.58 9.68 -14.38
CA PHE A 180 1.37 10.32 -15.67
C PHE A 180 0.58 11.64 -15.52
N GLY A 181 -0.55 11.61 -14.82
CA GLY A 181 -1.36 12.79 -14.58
C GLY A 181 -0.61 13.90 -13.84
N MET A 182 0.19 13.53 -12.83
CA MET A 182 1.03 14.46 -12.08
C MET A 182 2.08 15.12 -12.98
N VAL A 183 2.78 14.34 -13.82
CA VAL A 183 3.80 14.85 -14.73
C VAL A 183 3.19 15.80 -15.75
N VAL A 184 2.13 15.39 -16.45
CA VAL A 184 1.50 16.21 -17.49
C VAL A 184 0.92 17.50 -16.91
N SER A 185 0.31 17.44 -15.72
CA SER A 185 -0.15 18.64 -15.02
C SER A 185 0.95 19.63 -14.61
N THR A 186 2.23 19.29 -14.75
CA THR A 186 3.33 20.26 -14.57
C THR A 186 3.50 21.17 -15.79
N TYR A 187 3.05 20.75 -16.96
CA TYR A 187 3.32 21.40 -18.24
C TYR A 187 2.10 22.14 -18.82
N ILE A 188 0.98 22.14 -18.10
CA ILE A 188 -0.27 22.82 -18.44
C ILE A 188 -0.66 23.78 -17.32
#